data_AF-A0A2D9Z0W3-F1
#
_entry.id   AF-A0A2D9Z0W3-F1
#
_cell.length_a   1.000
_cell.length_b   1.000
_cell.length_c   1.000
_cell.angle_alpha   90.00
_cell.angle_beta   90.00
_cell.angle_gamma   90.00
#
_symmetry.space_group_name_H-M   'P 1'
#
loop_
_entity.id
_entity.type
_entity.pdbx_description
1 polymer ?
#
loop_
_entity_poly.entity_id
_entity_poly.type
_entity_poly.pdbx_seq_one_letter_code
_entity_poly.pdbx_strand_id
1 'polypeptide(L)'
;MMNQEENGPLVFSTGREGRYLNQVDVSLIDESGRMVNRSYYEAKINYLTKRIDRYQDKDPTMPLKELYADSPSILMNIESNRESIKQMEEILSLETNSISFQNVAMESKIKDDPEMLKHVNQALKKCEDLMVSQ
;
A
#
# COMPACT_ATOMS: atom_id res chain seq x y z
N MET A 1 13.02 -6.07 -4.87
CA MET A 1 11.76 -6.38 -4.19
C MET A 1 12.01 -7.65 -3.40
N MET A 2 11.76 -7.70 -2.10
CA MET A 2 11.89 -8.95 -1.36
C MET A 2 10.84 -9.92 -1.88
N ASN A 3 11.25 -11.13 -2.28
CA ASN A 3 10.32 -12.18 -2.67
C ASN A 3 9.71 -12.72 -1.38
N GLN A 4 8.40 -12.53 -1.20
CA GLN A 4 7.68 -13.19 -0.13
C GLN A 4 7.36 -14.62 -0.57
N GLU A 5 7.69 -15.60 0.27
CA GLU A 5 7.31 -17.00 0.03
C GLU A 5 5.78 -17.16 0.05
N GLU A 6 5.28 -18.04 -0.81
CA GLU A 6 3.85 -18.36 -0.83
C GLU A 6 3.46 -19.02 0.51
N ASN A 7 2.52 -18.41 1.22
CA ASN A 7 2.13 -18.76 2.61
C ASN A 7 3.20 -18.51 3.68
N GLY A 8 4.32 -17.86 3.34
CA GLY A 8 5.32 -17.43 4.30
C GLY A 8 4.89 -16.18 5.08
N PRO A 9 5.62 -15.83 6.16
CA PRO A 9 5.38 -14.60 6.92
C PRO A 9 5.35 -13.36 6.01
N LEU A 10 4.46 -12.43 6.34
CA LEU A 10 4.38 -11.16 5.63
C LEU A 10 5.59 -10.30 5.98
N VAL A 11 6.32 -9.86 4.95
CA VAL A 11 7.51 -9.04 5.11
C VAL A 11 7.23 -7.66 4.52
N PHE A 12 7.26 -6.67 5.39
CA PHE A 12 7.18 -5.26 5.01
C PHE A 12 8.52 -4.59 5.30
N SER A 13 8.95 -3.70 4.40
CA SER A 13 10.20 -2.97 4.58
C SER A 13 10.03 -1.50 4.28
N THR A 14 10.69 -0.69 5.09
CA THR A 14 10.71 0.77 5.04
C THR A 14 11.57 1.32 3.88
N GLY A 15 12.32 0.46 3.18
CA GLY A 15 13.30 0.89 2.18
C GLY A 15 14.48 1.64 2.81
N ARG A 16 15.08 2.57 2.06
CA ARG A 16 16.10 3.49 2.56
C ARG A 16 15.44 4.84 2.85
N GLU A 17 15.79 5.39 4.03
CA GLU A 17 15.54 6.75 4.52
C GLU A 17 14.35 6.91 5.47
N GLY A 18 14.61 7.55 6.63
CA GLY A 18 13.64 7.93 7.66
C GLY A 18 12.67 9.04 7.24
N ARG A 19 12.25 9.02 5.97
CA ARG A 19 11.23 9.91 5.39
C ARG A 19 9.82 9.31 5.48
N TYR A 20 9.68 8.05 5.87
CA TYR A 20 8.40 7.37 5.91
C TYR A 20 8.21 6.61 7.23
N LEU A 21 7.06 6.81 7.86
CA LEU A 21 6.57 5.97 8.94
C LEU A 21 5.87 4.75 8.32
N ASN A 22 6.26 3.55 8.75
CA ASN A 22 5.60 2.33 8.32
C ASN A 22 4.43 2.06 9.26
N GLN A 23 3.22 2.15 8.72
CA GLN A 23 2.00 1.83 9.46
C GLN A 23 1.51 0.46 9.01
N VAL A 24 1.26 -0.40 9.99
CA VAL A 24 0.70 -1.73 9.82
C VAL A 24 -0.56 -1.80 10.66
N ASP A 25 -1.71 -1.95 10.00
CA ASP A 25 -2.99 -2.13 10.66
C ASP A 25 -3.38 -3.60 10.57
N VAL A 26 -3.68 -4.23 11.71
CA VAL A 26 -4.04 -5.65 11.80
C VAL A 26 -5.46 -5.76 12.34
N SER A 27 -6.29 -6.54 11.65
CA SER A 27 -7.64 -6.91 12.08
C SER A 27 -7.71 -8.43 12.27
N LEU A 28 -8.12 -8.86 13.47
CA LEU A 28 -8.29 -10.27 13.83
C LEU A 28 -9.77 -10.50 14.15
N ILE A 29 -10.41 -11.31 13.31
CA ILE A 29 -11.83 -11.69 13.39
C ILE A 29 -11.97 -13.13 13.90
N ASP A 30 -11.02 -14.02 13.54
CA ASP A 30 -10.98 -15.43 13.94
C ASP A 30 -9.56 -15.79 14.40
N GLU A 31 -9.40 -16.39 15.58
CA GLU A 31 -8.09 -16.76 16.14
C GLU A 31 -7.29 -17.73 15.25
N SER A 32 -7.99 -18.55 14.45
CA SER A 32 -7.39 -19.56 13.57
C SER A 32 -7.39 -19.16 12.08
N GLY A 33 -7.99 -18.00 11.77
CA GLY A 33 -8.18 -17.54 10.40
C GLY A 33 -6.88 -17.15 9.69
N ARG A 34 -6.79 -17.46 8.39
CA ARG A 34 -5.67 -17.02 7.56
C ARG A 34 -5.66 -15.50 7.42
N MET A 35 -4.49 -14.89 7.48
CA MET A 35 -4.32 -13.45 7.31
C MET A 35 -4.24 -13.04 5.84
N VAL A 36 -5.11 -12.12 5.42
CA VAL A 36 -5.15 -11.56 4.06
C VAL A 36 -4.39 -10.23 4.03
N ASN A 37 -3.37 -10.14 3.17
CA ASN A 37 -2.67 -8.88 2.90
C ASN A 37 -3.50 -8.00 1.96
N ARG A 38 -4.28 -7.08 2.52
CA ARG A 38 -5.19 -6.23 1.76
C ARG A 38 -4.43 -5.28 0.84
N SER A 39 -3.38 -4.64 1.35
CA SER A 39 -2.58 -3.68 0.60
C SER A 39 -1.88 -4.28 -0.61
N TYR A 40 -1.52 -5.57 -0.57
CA TYR A 40 -1.01 -6.27 -1.76
C TYR A 40 -2.08 -6.36 -2.87
N TYR A 41 -3.29 -6.81 -2.52
CA TYR A 41 -4.39 -6.93 -3.49
C TYR A 41 -4.81 -5.57 -4.03
N GLU A 42 -4.96 -4.57 -3.17
CA GLU A 42 -5.29 -3.19 -3.57
C GLU A 42 -4.21 -2.61 -4.50
N ALA A 43 -2.92 -2.80 -4.19
CA ALA A 43 -1.83 -2.36 -5.06
C ALA A 43 -1.86 -3.07 -6.43
N LYS A 44 -2.16 -4.37 -6.45
CA LYS A 44 -2.24 -5.16 -7.68
C LYS A 44 -3.45 -4.78 -8.52
N ILE A 45 -4.62 -4.54 -7.92
CA ILE A 45 -5.81 -4.00 -8.59
C ILE A 45 -5.48 -2.65 -9.23
N ASN A 46 -4.86 -1.73 -8.47
CA ASN A 46 -4.46 -0.42 -8.99
C ASN A 46 -3.48 -0.53 -10.15
N TYR A 47 -2.50 -1.44 -10.07
CA TYR A 47 -1.54 -1.69 -11.14
C TYR A 47 -2.22 -2.22 -12.42
N LEU A 48 -3.11 -3.22 -12.29
CA LEU A 48 -3.81 -3.81 -13.42
C LEU A 48 -4.80 -2.82 -14.05
N THR A 49 -5.51 -2.04 -13.24
CA THR A 49 -6.44 -0.99 -13.70
C THR A 49 -5.68 0.04 -14.53
N LYS A 50 -4.58 0.61 -13.99
CA LYS A 50 -3.71 1.52 -14.74
C LYS A 50 -3.14 0.91 -16.02
N ARG A 51 -2.91 -0.40 -16.04
CA ARG A 51 -2.45 -1.10 -17.25
C ARG A 51 -3.54 -1.18 -18.30
N ILE A 52 -4.80 -1.39 -17.90
CA ILE A 52 -5.95 -1.36 -18.80
C ILE A 52 -6.17 0.07 -19.31
N ASP A 53 -6.12 1.08 -18.44
CA ASP A 53 -6.30 2.49 -18.80
C ASP A 53 -5.29 2.94 -19.87
N ARG A 54 -4.04 2.49 -19.77
CA ARG A 54 -3.01 2.77 -20.80
C ARG A 54 -3.32 2.25 -22.20
N TYR A 55 -4.15 1.21 -22.34
CA TYR A 55 -4.63 0.80 -23.66
C TYR A 55 -5.67 1.79 -24.20
N GLN A 56 -6.44 2.42 -23.32
CA GLN A 56 -7.46 3.40 -23.69
C GLN A 56 -6.85 4.74 -24.12
N ASP A 57 -5.64 5.07 -23.66
CA ASP A 57 -4.90 6.30 -24.03
C ASP A 57 -4.69 6.46 -25.55
N LYS A 58 -4.69 5.35 -26.32
CA LYS A 58 -4.54 5.40 -27.79
C LYS A 58 -5.71 6.10 -28.47
N ASP A 59 -6.93 5.89 -27.97
CA ASP A 59 -8.13 6.63 -28.37
C ASP A 59 -9.16 6.55 -27.24
N PRO A 60 -9.30 7.58 -26.40
CA PRO A 60 -10.23 7.57 -25.26
C PRO A 60 -11.71 7.46 -25.63
N THR A 61 -12.06 7.69 -26.91
CA THR A 61 -13.45 7.72 -27.37
C THR A 61 -13.93 6.38 -27.92
N MET A 62 -13.00 5.49 -28.26
CA MET A 62 -13.31 4.19 -28.87
C MET A 62 -13.22 3.06 -27.84
N PRO A 63 -14.19 2.14 -27.77
CA PRO A 63 -14.10 0.98 -26.89
C PRO A 63 -12.86 0.14 -27.18
N LEU A 64 -12.18 -0.37 -26.14
CA LEU A 64 -10.99 -1.24 -26.27
C LEU A 64 -11.20 -2.42 -27.23
N LYS A 65 -12.42 -2.98 -27.28
CA LYS A 65 -12.77 -4.09 -28.19
C LYS A 65 -12.65 -3.71 -29.66
N GLU A 66 -13.04 -2.48 -30.01
CA GLU A 66 -12.95 -1.96 -31.38
C GLU A 66 -11.54 -1.49 -31.69
N LEU A 67 -10.92 -0.77 -30.74
CA LEU A 67 -9.57 -0.22 -30.84
C LEU A 67 -8.47 -1.28 -31.09
N TYR A 68 -8.73 -2.50 -30.63
CA TYR A 68 -7.84 -3.66 -30.73
C TYR A 68 -8.48 -4.88 -31.42
N ALA A 69 -9.49 -4.68 -32.28
CA ALA A 69 -10.17 -5.76 -33.00
C ALA A 69 -9.19 -6.65 -33.80
N ASP A 70 -8.17 -6.04 -34.40
CA ASP A 70 -7.13 -6.74 -35.17
C ASP A 70 -5.98 -7.29 -34.29
N SER A 71 -6.09 -7.18 -32.97
CA SER A 71 -5.06 -7.60 -32.01
C SER A 71 -5.63 -8.50 -30.91
N PRO A 72 -5.96 -9.78 -31.23
CA PRO A 72 -6.57 -10.72 -30.27
C PRO A 72 -5.74 -10.93 -28.99
N SER A 73 -4.41 -10.86 -29.09
CA SER A 73 -3.52 -10.99 -27.93
C SER A 73 -3.68 -9.86 -26.92
N ILE A 74 -3.94 -8.63 -27.38
CA ILE A 74 -4.16 -7.47 -26.51
C ILE A 74 -5.52 -7.61 -25.82
N LEU A 75 -6.56 -8.00 -26.56
CA LEU A 75 -7.89 -8.25 -26.00
C LEU A 75 -7.85 -9.36 -24.93
N MET A 76 -7.14 -10.46 -25.20
CA MET A 76 -6.97 -11.54 -24.23
C MET A 76 -6.27 -11.06 -22.94
N ASN A 77 -5.25 -10.21 -23.05
CA ASN A 77 -4.58 -9.62 -21.89
C ASN A 77 -5.50 -8.69 -21.08
N ILE A 78 -6.33 -7.89 -21.76
CA ILE A 78 -7.30 -7.01 -21.10
C ILE A 78 -8.31 -7.84 -20.30
N GLU A 79 -8.89 -8.87 -20.91
CA GLU A 79 -9.86 -9.74 -20.24
C GLU A 79 -9.24 -10.50 -19.07
N SER A 80 -8.03 -11.06 -19.22
CA SER A 80 -7.32 -11.73 -18.13
C SER A 80 -7.00 -10.78 -16.96
N ASN A 81 -6.64 -9.52 -17.25
CA ASN A 81 -6.43 -8.52 -16.19
C ASN A 81 -7.75 -8.18 -15.48
N ARG A 82 -8.87 -8.05 -16.21
CA ARG A 82 -10.21 -7.81 -15.63
C ARG A 82 -10.65 -8.95 -14.72
N GLU A 83 -10.45 -10.19 -15.16
CA GLU A 83 -10.75 -11.37 -14.35
C GLU A 83 -9.90 -11.41 -13.07
N SER A 84 -8.60 -11.10 -13.19
CA SER A 84 -7.72 -11.00 -12.03
C SER A 84 -8.18 -9.91 -11.06
N ILE A 85 -8.59 -8.74 -11.55
CA ILE A 85 -9.15 -7.66 -10.71
C ILE A 85 -10.38 -8.17 -9.95
N LYS A 86 -11.33 -8.78 -10.66
CA LYS A 86 -12.57 -9.30 -10.07
C LYS A 86 -12.29 -10.31 -8.96
N GLN A 87 -11.39 -11.27 -9.19
CA GLN A 87 -11.00 -12.26 -8.18
C GLN A 87 -10.39 -11.61 -6.92
N MET A 88 -9.57 -10.57 -7.11
CA MET A 88 -8.96 -9.85 -5.98
C MET A 88 -9.99 -9.00 -5.22
N GLU A 89 -10.95 -8.38 -5.90
CA GLU A 89 -12.07 -7.66 -5.29
C GLU A 89 -12.96 -8.60 -4.46
N GLU A 90 -13.25 -9.80 -4.99
CA GLU A 90 -13.96 -10.85 -4.25
C GLU A 90 -13.22 -11.21 -2.97
N ILE A 91 -11.90 -11.43 -3.02
CA ILE A 91 -11.08 -11.70 -1.82
C ILE A 91 -11.15 -10.54 -0.82
N LEU A 92 -11.05 -9.29 -1.29
CA LEU A 92 -11.09 -8.10 -0.43
C LEU A 92 -12.45 -7.84 0.22
N SER A 93 -13.52 -8.39 -0.35
CA SER A 93 -14.90 -8.32 0.18
C SER A 93 -15.19 -9.31 1.30
N LEU A 94 -14.35 -10.33 1.46
CA LEU A 94 -14.51 -11.33 2.51
C LEU A 94 -14.16 -10.72 3.87
N GLU A 95 -14.97 -11.05 4.89
CA GLU A 95 -14.64 -10.77 6.28
C GLU A 95 -13.65 -11.83 6.78
N THR A 96 -12.36 -11.49 6.77
CA THR A 96 -11.28 -12.36 7.24
C THR A 96 -10.29 -11.59 8.10
N ASN A 97 -9.42 -12.31 8.81
CA ASN A 97 -8.20 -11.72 9.34
C ASN A 97 -7.47 -10.98 8.24
N SER A 98 -7.02 -9.77 8.53
CA SER A 98 -6.42 -8.93 7.52
C SER A 98 -5.32 -8.05 8.08
N ILE A 99 -4.47 -7.64 7.17
CA ILE A 99 -3.37 -6.73 7.42
C ILE A 99 -3.27 -5.75 6.26
N SER A 100 -3.14 -4.48 6.63
CA SER A 100 -2.92 -3.38 5.72
C SER A 100 -1.58 -2.73 6.05
N PHE A 101 -0.84 -2.37 5.00
CA PHE A 101 0.47 -1.79 5.06
C PHE A 101 0.51 -0.50 4.24
N GLN A 102 1.05 0.56 4.84
CA GLN A 102 1.32 1.81 4.13
C GLN A 102 2.59 2.49 4.62
N ASN A 103 3.24 3.20 3.69
CA ASN A 103 4.32 4.13 3.99
C ASN A 103 3.73 5.53 4.09
N VAL A 104 3.61 6.05 5.31
CA VAL A 104 3.13 7.41 5.58
C VAL A 104 4.30 8.37 5.47
N ALA A 105 4.26 9.32 4.54
CA ALA A 105 5.33 10.30 4.37
C ALA A 105 5.46 11.19 5.61
N MET A 106 6.64 11.19 6.22
CA MET A 106 7.07 12.09 7.29
C MET A 106 7.52 13.43 6.71
N GLU A 107 6.61 14.09 6.01
CA GLU A 107 6.78 15.45 5.51
C GLU A 107 6.17 16.47 6.47
N SER A 108 6.44 17.76 6.22
CA SER A 108 5.96 18.92 7.03
C SER A 108 4.45 18.98 7.32
N LYS A 109 3.64 18.12 6.69
CA LYS A 109 2.20 17.99 6.94
C LYS A 109 1.84 17.10 8.12
N ILE A 110 2.74 16.23 8.58
CA ILE A 110 2.57 15.55 9.87
C ILE A 110 2.75 16.63 10.94
N LYS A 111 1.65 17.01 11.58
CA LYS A 111 1.70 17.94 12.71
C LYS A 111 2.28 17.21 13.91
N ASP A 112 3.29 17.80 14.53
CA ASP A 112 3.79 17.31 15.80
C ASP A 112 2.65 17.30 16.82
N ASP A 113 2.58 16.23 17.59
CA ASP A 113 1.73 16.22 18.78
C ASP A 113 2.24 17.28 19.76
N PRO A 114 1.40 18.27 20.17
CA PRO A 114 1.86 19.38 21.01
C PRO A 114 2.40 18.94 22.38
N GLU A 115 1.85 17.87 22.95
CA GLU A 115 2.29 17.36 24.25
C GLU A 115 3.68 16.70 24.14
N MET A 116 3.87 15.86 23.14
CA MET A 116 5.17 15.24 22.85
C MET A 116 6.23 16.27 22.49
N LEU A 117 5.90 17.26 21.66
CA LEU A 117 6.81 18.35 21.33
C LEU A 117 7.25 19.13 22.59
N LYS A 118 6.29 19.44 23.47
CA LYS A 118 6.58 20.08 24.76
C LYS A 118 7.49 19.22 25.63
N HIS A 119 7.22 17.90 25.69
CA HIS A 119 8.03 16.97 26.47
C HIS A 119 9.49 16.91 25.97
N VAL A 120 9.68 16.78 24.65
CA VAL A 120 11.02 16.79 24.02
C VAL A 120 11.76 18.09 24.32
N ASN A 121 11.09 19.25 24.18
CA ASN A 121 11.70 20.55 24.49
C ASN A 121 12.11 20.68 25.97
N GLN A 122 11.31 20.15 26.90
CA GLN A 122 11.66 20.11 28.32
C GLN A 122 12.88 19.25 28.58
N ALA A 123 12.98 18.08 27.94
CA ALA A 123 14.13 17.19 28.06
C ALA A 123 15.41 17.84 27.52
N LEU A 124 15.35 18.46 26.33
CA LEU A 124 16.47 19.17 25.72
C LEU A 124 16.98 20.32 26.60
N LYS A 125 16.07 21.14 27.13
CA LYS A 125 16.43 22.23 28.04
C LYS A 125 17.14 21.73 29.29
N LYS A 126 16.66 20.63 29.87
CA LYS A 126 17.29 20.03 31.06
C LYS A 126 18.70 19.52 30.74
N CYS A 127 18.93 18.98 29.55
CA CYS A 127 20.26 18.59 29.11
C CYS A 127 21.19 19.80 28.97
N GLU A 128 20.73 20.90 28.37
CA GLU A 128 21.50 22.15 28.27
C GLU A 128 21.88 22.70 29.65
N ASP A 129 20.92 22.78 30.58
CA ASP A 129 21.15 23.24 31.94
C ASP A 129 22.22 22.39 32.67
N LEU A 130 22.24 21.07 32.42
CA LEU A 130 23.24 20.14 32.97
C LEU A 130 24.63 20.28 32.32
N MET A 131 24.72 20.78 31.10
CA MET A 131 25.99 21.01 30.40
C MET A 131 26.63 22.35 30.78
N VAL A 132 25.84 23.36 31.15
CA VAL A 132 26.34 24.68 31.58
C VAL A 132 26.76 24.69 33.07
N SER A 133 26.37 23.67 33.83
CA SER A 133 26.70 23.51 35.26
C SER A 133 27.96 22.67 35.54
N GLN A 134 28.75 22.36 34.50
CA GLN A 134 30.13 21.84 34.58
C GLN A 134 31.14 22.91 34.21
#